data_AF-A0A1B6IFE5-F1
#
_entry.id   AF-A0A1B6IFE5-F1
#
_cell.length_a   1.000
_cell.length_b   1.000
_cell.length_c   1.000
_cell.angle_alpha   90.00
_cell.angle_beta   90.00
_cell.angle_gamma   90.00
#
_symmetry.space_group_name_H-M   'P 1'
#
loop_
_entity.id
_entity.type
_entity.pdbx_description
1 polymer ?
#
loop_
_entity_poly.entity_id
_entity_poly.type
_entity_poly.pdbx_seq_one_letter_code
_entity_poly.pdbx_strand_id
1 'polypeptide(L)'
;EHDMKAEEIKRLNIDSYLTKSCFSRKLKTKGGVIILAEKGFELRGVTVPDGLCNVLLEELQFEFCACTWSINKEKYLIIGIYRSPKSDVNIFLDRLSILIVYFCKKYDKIIVAGDLNIDVLVLDSKQDY
;
A
#
# COMPACT_ATOMS: atom_id res chain seq x y z
N GLU A 1 -7.71 7.30 -0.03
CA GLU A 1 -7.94 8.26 1.05
C GLU A 1 -9.08 9.19 0.70
N HIS A 2 -9.93 9.53 1.68
CA HIS A 2 -10.91 10.63 1.59
C HIS A 2 -11.90 10.62 0.41
N ASP A 3 -12.31 9.44 -0.07
CA ASP A 3 -13.38 9.28 -1.07
C ASP A 3 -13.07 9.87 -2.47
N MET A 4 -11.79 10.13 -2.74
CA MET A 4 -11.33 10.65 -4.03
C MET A 4 -11.13 9.53 -5.04
N LYS A 5 -11.63 9.73 -6.27
CA LYS A 5 -11.33 8.89 -7.43
C LYS A 5 -9.90 9.11 -7.90
N ALA A 6 -9.35 8.14 -8.63
CA ALA A 6 -7.99 8.22 -9.19
C ALA A 6 -7.71 9.53 -9.97
N GLU A 7 -8.68 10.03 -10.74
CA GLU A 7 -8.52 11.28 -11.49
C GLU A 7 -8.55 12.53 -10.59
N GLU A 8 -9.24 12.47 -9.46
CA GLU A 8 -9.27 13.54 -8.46
C GLU A 8 -7.96 13.56 -7.68
N ILE A 9 -7.42 12.38 -7.35
CA ILE A 9 -6.11 12.21 -6.71
C ILE A 9 -4.97 12.78 -7.58
N LYS A 10 -5.05 12.64 -8.90
CA LYS A 10 -4.08 13.26 -9.82
C LYS A 10 -4.12 14.79 -9.81
N ARG A 11 -5.26 15.36 -9.43
CA ARG A 11 -5.50 16.81 -9.32
C ARG A 11 -5.41 17.31 -7.89
N LEU A 12 -5.10 16.43 -6.94
CA LEU A 12 -4.94 16.78 -5.53
C LEU A 12 -3.78 17.77 -5.41
N ASN A 13 -4.13 19.01 -5.09
CA ASN A 13 -3.16 20.08 -4.90
C ASN A 13 -2.96 20.29 -3.40
N ILE A 14 -1.93 19.63 -2.86
CA ILE A 14 -1.42 19.92 -1.52
C ILE A 14 -0.15 20.74 -1.74
N ASP A 15 -0.10 21.93 -1.14
CA ASP A 15 1.02 22.85 -1.34
C ASP A 15 2.35 22.16 -1.06
N SER A 16 3.28 22.31 -2.01
CA SER A 16 4.60 21.67 -2.01
C SER A 16 4.66 20.14 -2.11
N TYR A 17 3.54 19.41 -2.29
CA TYR A 17 3.56 17.96 -2.48
C TYR A 17 3.03 17.54 -3.85
N LEU A 18 3.47 16.36 -4.31
CA LEU A 18 3.04 15.72 -5.55
C LEU A 18 2.67 14.27 -5.28
N THR A 19 1.58 13.80 -5.91
CA THR A 19 1.21 12.38 -5.94
C THR A 19 2.23 11.57 -6.73
N LYS A 20 2.81 10.55 -6.10
CA LYS A 20 3.83 9.67 -6.70
C LYS A 20 3.30 8.28 -7.01
N SER A 21 2.38 7.77 -6.20
CA SER A 21 1.71 6.49 -6.41
C SER A 21 0.38 6.51 -5.69
N CYS A 22 -0.64 5.84 -6.23
CA CYS A 22 -1.93 5.75 -5.56
C CYS A 22 -2.70 4.50 -5.94
N PHE A 23 -3.54 4.03 -5.02
CA PHE A 23 -4.63 3.13 -5.26
C PHE A 23 -5.94 3.80 -4.83
N SER A 24 -6.90 3.86 -5.73
CA SER A 24 -8.26 4.34 -5.46
C SER A 24 -9.22 3.20 -5.71
N ARG A 25 -10.17 3.03 -4.80
CA ARG A 25 -11.33 2.17 -5.02
C ARG A 25 -12.13 2.67 -6.23
N LYS A 26 -12.75 1.73 -6.94
CA LYS A 26 -13.65 1.92 -8.07
C LYS A 26 -15.11 1.66 -7.68
N LEU A 27 -15.37 0.68 -6.82
CA LEU A 27 -16.73 0.22 -6.51
C LEU A 27 -17.22 0.64 -5.12
N LYS A 28 -16.33 0.61 -4.12
CA LYS A 28 -16.65 0.96 -2.73
C LYS A 28 -16.21 2.38 -2.41
N THR A 29 -16.98 3.04 -1.55
CA THR A 29 -16.66 4.38 -1.02
C THR A 29 -15.61 4.30 0.09
N LYS A 30 -14.86 5.40 0.29
CA LYS A 30 -13.83 5.57 1.35
C LYS A 30 -12.67 4.58 1.21
N GLY A 31 -11.52 4.82 1.85
CA GLY A 31 -10.32 3.98 1.66
C GLY A 31 -9.49 4.37 0.44
N GLY A 32 -8.55 3.52 0.02
CA GLY A 32 -7.50 3.81 -0.94
C GLY A 32 -6.23 4.35 -0.28
N VAL A 33 -5.10 4.25 -0.98
CA VAL A 33 -3.76 4.59 -0.49
C VAL A 33 -3.12 5.62 -1.41
N ILE A 34 -2.44 6.62 -0.86
CA ILE A 34 -1.58 7.54 -1.63
C ILE A 34 -0.15 7.49 -1.09
N ILE A 35 0.81 7.76 -1.96
CA ILE A 35 2.14 8.21 -1.55
C ILE A 35 2.36 9.58 -2.17
N LEU A 36 2.55 10.57 -1.30
CA LEU A 36 2.92 11.94 -1.64
C LEU A 36 4.42 12.15 -1.39
N ALA A 37 5.04 13.02 -2.17
CA ALA A 37 6.38 13.50 -1.88
C ALA A 37 6.48 15.00 -2.14
N GLU A 38 7.36 15.67 -1.39
CA GLU A 38 7.62 17.09 -1.58
C GLU A 38 8.14 17.37 -3.01
N LYS A 39 7.84 18.55 -3.54
CA LYS A 39 8.34 19.02 -4.83
C LYS A 39 9.87 19.02 -4.80
N GLY A 40 10.48 18.46 -5.84
CA GLY A 40 11.94 18.24 -5.89
C GLY A 40 12.40 16.92 -5.28
N PHE A 41 11.55 16.22 -4.52
CA PHE A 41 11.85 14.87 -4.06
C PHE A 41 11.46 13.83 -5.12
N GLU A 42 12.46 13.09 -5.60
CA GLU A 42 12.28 12.12 -6.68
C GLU A 42 11.91 10.74 -6.15
N LEU A 43 10.62 10.41 -6.28
CA LEU A 43 10.11 9.04 -6.22
C LEU A 43 9.71 8.58 -7.61
N ARG A 44 10.03 7.33 -7.94
CA ARG A 44 9.62 6.67 -9.18
C ARG A 44 8.54 5.64 -8.89
N GLY A 45 7.40 5.74 -9.57
CA GLY A 45 6.32 4.76 -9.45
C GLY A 45 6.81 3.33 -9.73
N VAL A 46 6.25 2.36 -8.99
CA VAL A 46 6.52 0.94 -9.23
C VAL A 46 5.27 0.28 -9.75
N THR A 47 5.40 -0.38 -10.89
CA THR A 47 4.33 -1.18 -11.48
C THR A 47 4.44 -2.63 -11.03
N VAL A 48 3.31 -3.22 -10.64
CA VAL A 48 3.18 -4.65 -10.40
C VAL A 48 2.53 -5.29 -11.64
N PRO A 49 3.00 -6.47 -12.10
CA PRO A 49 2.42 -7.12 -13.28
C PRO A 49 0.93 -7.38 -13.09
N ASP A 50 0.14 -7.22 -14.15
CA ASP A 50 -1.33 -7.33 -14.10
C ASP A 50 -1.80 -8.66 -13.50
N GLY A 51 -1.15 -9.77 -13.84
CA GLY A 51 -1.48 -11.09 -13.27
C GLY A 51 -1.31 -11.14 -11.75
N LEU A 52 -0.31 -10.45 -11.21
CA LEU A 52 -0.09 -10.35 -9.76
C LEU A 52 -1.04 -9.33 -9.12
N CYS A 53 -1.28 -8.19 -9.77
CA CYS A 53 -2.29 -7.22 -9.35
C CYS A 53 -3.68 -7.86 -9.20
N ASN A 54 -4.09 -8.72 -10.12
CA ASN A 54 -5.39 -9.39 -10.10
C ASN A 54 -5.55 -10.36 -8.91
N VAL A 55 -4.44 -10.89 -8.38
CA VAL A 55 -4.44 -11.77 -7.19
C VAL A 55 -4.42 -10.95 -5.90
N LEU A 56 -3.68 -9.84 -5.90
CA LEU A 56 -3.42 -9.04 -4.71
C LEU A 56 -4.47 -7.97 -4.46
N LEU A 57 -4.83 -7.18 -5.47
CA LEU A 57 -5.69 -6.01 -5.28
C LEU A 57 -7.15 -6.43 -5.19
N GLU A 58 -7.73 -6.19 -4.03
CA GLU A 58 -9.17 -6.27 -3.82
C GLU A 58 -9.56 -5.18 -2.84
N GLU A 59 -10.55 -4.37 -3.23
CA GLU A 59 -11.08 -3.33 -2.37
C GLU A 59 -11.54 -3.91 -1.03
N LEU A 60 -11.34 -3.15 0.05
CA LEU A 60 -11.57 -3.52 1.44
C LEU A 60 -10.57 -4.55 2.00
N GLN A 61 -10.12 -5.51 1.21
CA GLN A 61 -9.26 -6.60 1.70
C GLN A 61 -7.77 -6.25 1.66
N PHE A 62 -7.28 -5.76 0.52
CA PHE A 62 -5.86 -5.47 0.35
C PHE A 62 -5.64 -4.37 -0.68
N GLU A 63 -5.29 -3.19 -0.19
CA GLU A 63 -5.12 -1.98 -0.98
C GLU A 63 -3.69 -1.51 -0.83
N PHE A 64 -2.98 -1.31 -1.94
CA PHE A 64 -1.61 -0.87 -1.87
C PHE A 64 -1.19 -0.04 -3.10
N CYS A 65 -0.16 0.77 -2.90
CA CYS A 65 0.59 1.38 -3.99
C CYS A 65 2.08 1.40 -3.61
N ALA A 66 2.95 1.53 -4.61
CA ALA A 66 4.39 1.48 -4.37
C ALA A 66 5.15 2.49 -5.22
N CYS A 67 6.28 2.94 -4.70
CA CYS A 67 7.25 3.75 -5.39
C CYS A 67 8.66 3.41 -4.90
N THR A 68 9.67 3.84 -5.65
CA THR A 68 11.07 3.70 -5.29
C THR A 68 11.72 5.03 -5.08
N TRP A 69 12.67 5.04 -4.15
CA TRP A 69 13.51 6.16 -3.82
C TRP A 69 14.97 5.72 -3.91
N SER A 70 15.85 6.62 -4.35
CA SER A 70 17.29 6.33 -4.38
C SER A 70 18.09 7.42 -3.69
N ILE A 71 18.98 7.01 -2.79
CA ILE A 71 19.92 7.87 -2.07
C ILE A 71 21.27 7.17 -1.99
N ASN A 72 22.37 7.86 -2.30
CA ASN A 72 23.73 7.32 -2.21
C ASN A 72 23.93 5.95 -2.89
N LYS A 73 23.33 5.75 -4.08
CA LYS A 73 23.29 4.49 -4.86
C LYS A 73 22.45 3.37 -4.25
N GLU A 74 21.86 3.59 -3.08
CA GLU A 74 20.95 2.66 -2.44
C GLU A 74 19.53 2.88 -2.96
N LYS A 75 18.82 1.78 -3.23
CA LYS A 75 17.44 1.83 -3.73
C LYS A 75 16.50 1.28 -2.68
N TYR A 76 15.55 2.11 -2.27
CA TYR A 76 14.49 1.78 -1.31
C TYR A 76 13.19 1.59 -2.08
N LEU A 77 12.48 0.51 -1.78
CA LEU A 77 11.09 0.34 -2.15
C LEU A 77 10.21 0.81 -1.00
N ILE A 78 9.28 1.71 -1.29
CA ILE A 78 8.27 2.20 -0.34
C ILE A 78 6.92 1.67 -0.81
N ILE A 79 6.25 0.94 0.08
CA ILE A 79 4.93 0.36 -0.16
C ILE A 79 3.97 0.96 0.86
N GLY A 80 2.97 1.68 0.36
CA GLY A 80 1.82 2.10 1.14
C GLY A 80 0.77 0.98 1.12
N ILE A 81 0.23 0.61 2.28
CA ILE A 81 -0.82 -0.41 2.39
C ILE A 81 -1.99 0.07 3.24
N TYR A 82 -3.17 -0.47 2.98
CA TYR A 82 -4.36 -0.26 3.80
C TYR A 82 -5.24 -1.51 3.81
N ARG A 83 -5.70 -1.87 5.01
CA ARG A 83 -6.74 -2.88 5.22
C ARG A 83 -7.98 -2.19 5.80
N SER A 84 -9.16 -2.54 5.31
CA SER A 84 -10.41 -2.09 5.96
C SER A 84 -10.61 -2.79 7.31
N PRO A 85 -11.03 -2.11 8.39
CA PRO A 85 -11.14 -2.70 9.72
C PRO A 85 -11.97 -3.99 9.82
N LYS A 86 -13.01 -4.10 8.98
CA LYS A 86 -13.95 -5.24 8.97
C LYS A 86 -13.63 -6.31 7.92
N SER A 87 -12.51 -6.20 7.21
CA SER A 87 -12.11 -7.19 6.20
C SER A 87 -11.55 -8.46 6.87
N ASP A 88 -11.33 -9.51 6.09
CA ASP A 88 -10.72 -10.72 6.62
C ASP A 88 -9.21 -10.48 6.85
N VAL A 89 -8.73 -10.75 8.07
CA VAL A 89 -7.31 -10.57 8.42
C VAL A 89 -6.43 -11.59 7.70
N ASN A 90 -6.91 -12.83 7.52
CA ASN A 90 -6.13 -13.89 6.88
C ASN A 90 -5.91 -13.58 5.39
N ILE A 91 -6.96 -13.13 4.69
CA ILE A 91 -6.85 -12.70 3.29
C ILE A 91 -5.82 -11.57 3.14
N PHE A 92 -5.83 -10.61 4.08
CA PHE A 92 -4.86 -9.53 4.09
C PHE A 92 -3.43 -10.04 4.32
N LEU A 93 -3.21 -10.90 5.31
CA LEU A 93 -1.89 -11.46 5.63
C LEU A 93 -1.34 -12.33 4.50
N ASP A 94 -2.18 -13.15 3.87
CA ASP A 94 -1.81 -13.96 2.71
C ASP A 94 -1.33 -13.09 1.55
N ARG A 95 -2.07 -12.03 1.24
CA ARG A 95 -1.72 -11.08 0.16
C ARG A 95 -0.48 -10.26 0.50
N LEU A 96 -0.35 -9.82 1.75
CA LEU A 96 0.84 -9.13 2.24
C LEU A 96 2.08 -10.02 2.08
N SER A 97 1.97 -11.31 2.44
CA SER A 97 3.04 -12.31 2.29
C SER A 97 3.45 -12.46 0.84
N ILE A 98 2.49 -12.64 -0.08
CA ILE A 98 2.77 -12.75 -1.52
C ILE A 98 3.45 -11.47 -2.05
N LEU A 99 2.97 -10.28 -1.66
CA LEU A 99 3.54 -9.00 -2.06
C LEU A 99 5.00 -8.85 -1.60
N ILE A 100 5.28 -9.18 -0.33
CA ILE A 100 6.62 -9.10 0.26
C ILE A 100 7.55 -10.09 -0.44
N VAL A 101 7.15 -11.35 -0.60
CA VAL A 101 7.96 -12.37 -1.29
C VAL A 101 8.29 -11.96 -2.72
N TYR A 102 7.34 -11.34 -3.42
CA TYR A 102 7.58 -10.83 -4.77
C TYR A 102 8.63 -9.72 -4.79
N PHE A 103 8.56 -8.75 -3.86
CA PHE A 103 9.46 -7.62 -3.86
C PHE A 103 10.84 -7.89 -3.24
N CYS A 104 10.95 -8.80 -2.27
CA CYS A 104 12.22 -9.22 -1.71
C CYS A 104 13.16 -9.86 -2.75
N LYS A 105 12.61 -10.38 -3.87
CA LYS A 105 13.42 -10.88 -5.00
C LYS A 105 14.05 -9.76 -5.84
N LYS A 106 13.64 -8.51 -5.63
CA LYS A 106 13.98 -7.35 -6.48
C LYS A 106 14.62 -6.19 -5.73
N TYR A 107 14.42 -6.13 -4.41
CA TYR A 107 14.81 -5.02 -3.56
C TYR A 107 15.32 -5.55 -2.23
N ASP A 108 16.50 -5.09 -1.83
CA ASP A 108 17.11 -5.44 -0.55
C ASP A 108 16.59 -4.54 0.60
N LYS A 109 16.04 -3.36 0.25
CA LYS A 109 15.56 -2.36 1.21
C LYS A 109 14.11 -2.04 0.93
N ILE A 110 13.23 -2.53 1.79
CA ILE A 110 11.77 -2.39 1.65
C ILE A 110 11.23 -1.72 2.91
N ILE A 111 10.43 -0.68 2.71
CA ILE A 111 9.66 0.01 3.73
C ILE A 111 8.19 -0.26 3.41
N VAL A 112 7.50 -0.87 4.37
CA VAL A 112 6.04 -1.07 4.30
C VAL A 112 5.43 -0.18 5.37
N ALA A 113 4.49 0.68 4.98
CA ALA A 113 3.84 1.61 5.87
C ALA A 113 2.36 1.74 5.53
N GLY A 114 1.55 2.05 6.54
CA GLY A 114 0.11 2.25 6.38
C GLY A 114 -0.66 1.71 7.56
N ASP A 115 -1.97 1.58 7.38
CA ASP A 115 -2.88 1.17 8.44
C ASP A 115 -3.37 -0.27 8.19
N LEU A 116 -2.91 -1.18 9.05
CA LEU A 116 -3.27 -2.60 9.02
C LEU A 116 -4.65 -2.86 9.64
N ASN A 117 -5.15 -1.95 10.49
CA ASN A 117 -6.35 -2.16 11.29
C ASN A 117 -6.40 -3.52 12.01
N ILE A 118 -5.25 -4.02 12.48
CA ILE A 118 -5.13 -5.26 13.26
C ILE A 118 -4.59 -4.88 14.63
N ASP A 119 -5.28 -5.34 15.67
CA ASP A 119 -4.74 -5.26 17.03
C ASP A 119 -3.82 -6.46 17.27
N VAL A 120 -2.52 -6.20 17.23
CA VAL A 120 -1.48 -7.22 17.45
C VAL A 120 -1.15 -7.43 18.93
N LEU A 121 -1.76 -6.66 19.82
CA LEU A 121 -1.53 -6.72 21.27
C LEU A 121 -2.58 -7.58 21.98
N VAL A 122 -3.66 -7.96 21.29
CA VAL A 122 -4.59 -8.98 21.77
C VAL A 122 -3.90 -10.33 21.64
N LEU A 123 -3.36 -10.83 22.74
CA LEU A 123 -2.97 -12.23 22.87
C LEU A 123 -4.21 -13.09 22.65
N ASP A 124 -4.07 -14.19 21.89
CA ASP A 124 -5.09 -15.23 21.77
C ASP A 124 -5.48 -15.73 23.16
N SER A 125 -6.54 -15.15 23.71
CA SER A 125 -7.12 -15.55 24.97
C SER A 125 -8.07 -16.71 24.69
N LYS A 126 -7.50 -17.88 24.32
CA LYS A 126 -7.96 -19.26 24.60
C LYS A 126 -7.46 -20.28 23.58
N GLN A 127 -6.71 -21.26 24.07
CA GLN A 127 -7.21 -22.64 24.17
C GLN A 127 -6.37 -23.42 25.19
N ASP A 128 -6.73 -23.29 26.47
CA ASP A 128 -6.44 -24.34 27.44
C ASP A 128 -7.29 -25.56 27.03
N TYR A 129 -6.63 -26.62 26.56
CA TYR A 129 -7.21 -27.95 26.39
C TYR A 129 -6.94 -28.79 27.64
#